data_AF-A0A7C4GTW5-F1
#
_entry.id   AF-A0A7C4GTW5-F1
#
_cell.length_a   1.000
_cell.length_b   1.000
_cell.length_c   1.000
_cell.angle_alpha   90.00
_cell.angle_beta   90.00
_cell.angle_gamma   90.00
#
_symmetry.space_group_name_H-M   'P 1'
#
loop_
_entity.id
_entity.type
_entity.pdbx_description
1 polymer ?
#
loop_
_entity_poly.entity_id
_entity_poly.type
_entity_poly.pdbx_seq_one_letter_code
_entity_poly.pdbx_strand_id
1 'polypeptide(L)' 'MSKCPNCKTENPKPTKTWKYGIFTVHAYTCINCKTEYRDYLDKNGKISFTLKLEKGKGYRKAQIP' A
#
# COMPACT_ATOMS: atom_id res chain seq x y z
N MET A 1 -2.37 -10.25 -1.25
CA MET A 1 -3.33 -9.64 -0.30
C MET A 1 -2.55 -8.70 0.60
N SER A 2 -3.11 -7.56 0.99
CA SER A 2 -2.42 -6.59 1.84
C SER A 2 -3.34 -6.04 2.92
N LYS A 3 -2.81 -5.83 4.12
CA LYS A 3 -3.55 -5.25 5.25
C LYS A 3 -3.51 -3.73 5.16
N CYS A 4 -4.68 -3.11 5.25
CA CYS A 4 -4.77 -1.65 5.27
C CYS A 4 -3.98 -1.09 6.46
N PRO A 5 -3.03 -0.16 6.24
CA PRO A 5 -2.23 0.42 7.32
C PRO A 5 -3.03 1.33 8.27
N ASN A 6 -4.30 1.62 7.96
CA ASN A 6 -5.17 2.47 8.77
C ASN A 6 -6.13 1.64 9.64
N CYS A 7 -6.92 0.74 9.04
CA CYS A 7 -7.94 -0.04 9.75
C CYS A 7 -7.66 -1.55 9.82
N LYS A 8 -6.48 -2.00 9.39
CA LYS A 8 -6.02 -3.40 9.39
C LYS A 8 -6.85 -4.40 8.55
N THR A 9 -7.95 -3.94 7.93
CA THR A 9 -8.76 -4.75 7.00
C THR A 9 -7.91 -5.28 5.85
N GLU A 10 -8.06 -6.57 5.54
CA GLU A 10 -7.40 -7.20 4.41
C GLU A 10 -8.05 -6.80 3.09
N ASN A 11 -7.22 -6.41 2.13
CA ASN A 11 -7.64 -6.14 0.77
C ASN A 11 -7.10 -7.25 -0.13
N PRO A 12 -7.99 -8.04 -0.77
CA PRO A 12 -7.58 -9.25 -1.48
C PRO A 12 -6.75 -8.92 -2.73
N LYS A 13 -7.15 -7.88 -3.47
CA LYS A 13 -6.53 -7.50 -4.75
C LYS A 13 -6.13 -6.01 -4.79
N PRO A 14 -5.02 -5.69 -5.47
CA PRO A 14 -4.68 -4.31 -5.77
C PRO A 14 -5.67 -3.72 -6.78
N THR A 15 -5.91 -2.40 -6.68
CA THR A 15 -6.68 -1.65 -7.69
C THR A 15 -5.84 -1.37 -8.93
N LYS A 16 -4.52 -1.22 -8.76
CA LYS A 16 -3.57 -1.01 -9.85
C LYS A 16 -2.20 -1.54 -9.46
N THR A 17 -1.48 -2.07 -10.45
CA THR A 17 -0.08 -2.51 -10.31
C THR A 17 0.78 -1.84 -11.37
N TRP A 18 1.98 -1.40 -11.00
CA TRP A 18 2.98 -0.87 -11.94
C TRP A 18 4.41 -1.08 -11.41
N LYS A 19 5.42 -0.90 -12.27
CA LYS A 19 6.83 -0.92 -11.87
C LYS A 19 7.33 0.49 -11.55
N TYR A 20 8.15 0.61 -10.52
CA TYR A 20 8.82 1.85 -10.12
C TYR A 20 10.28 1.55 -9.78
N GLY A 21 11.18 1.75 -10.73
CA GLY A 21 12.58 1.34 -10.61
C GLY A 21 12.69 -0.16 -10.34
N ILE A 22 13.34 -0.52 -9.23
CA ILE A 22 13.49 -1.92 -8.78
C ILE A 22 12.24 -2.49 -8.10
N PHE A 23 11.24 -1.65 -7.81
CA PHE A 23 10.06 -2.05 -7.06
C PHE A 23 8.89 -2.39 -7.97
N THR A 24 8.10 -3.37 -7.54
CA THR A 24 6.72 -3.54 -8.03
C THR A 24 5.80 -2.84 -7.05
N VAL A 25 4.97 -1.93 -7.55
CA VAL A 25 4.04 -1.15 -6.73
C VAL A 25 2.65 -1.71 -6.88
N HIS A 26 2.03 -2.08 -5.77
CA HIS A 26 0.62 -2.46 -5.69
C HIS A 26 -0.14 -1.34 -4.99
N ALA A 27 -1.01 -0.64 -5.71
CA ALA A 27 -1.95 0.30 -5.10
C ALA A 27 -3.21 -0.41 -4.65
N TYR A 28 -3.74 0.05 -3.53
CA TYR A 28 -4.96 -0.45 -2.91
C TYR A 28 -5.82 0.73 -2.49
N THR A 29 -7.13 0.53 -2.60
CA THR A 29 -8.12 1.36 -1.92
C THR A 29 -8.81 0.46 -0.91
N CYS A 30 -8.70 0.80 0.37
CA CYS A 30 -9.26 -0.06 1.40
C CYS A 30 -10.78 -0.21 1.23
N ILE A 31 -11.28 -1.45 1.21
CA ILE A 31 -12.71 -1.71 1.07
C ILE A 31 -13.54 -1.09 2.20
N ASN A 32 -12.98 -1.04 3.42
CA ASN A 32 -13.63 -0.58 4.63
C ASN A 32 -13.49 0.95 4.82
N CYS A 33 -12.29 1.43 5.13
CA CYS A 33 -12.07 2.84 5.46
C CYS A 33 -11.73 3.75 4.25
N LYS A 34 -11.77 3.21 3.02
CA LYS A 34 -11.46 3.91 1.75
C LYS A 34 -10.08 4.57 1.68
N THR A 35 -9.21 4.34 2.66
CA THR A 35 -7.84 4.84 2.65
C THR A 35 -7.09 4.24 1.46
N GLU A 36 -6.47 5.10 0.67
CA GLU A 36 -5.57 4.68 -0.39
C GLU A 36 -4.18 4.41 0.17
N TYR A 37 -3.58 3.31 -0.25
CA TYR A 37 -2.23 2.95 0.16
C TYR A 37 -1.54 2.15 -0.94
N ARG A 38 -0.22 2.06 -0.85
CA ARG A 38 0.64 1.47 -1.87
C ARG A 38 1.71 0.63 -1.20
N ASP A 39 1.79 -0.64 -1.57
CA ASP A 39 2.90 -1.49 -1.17
C ASP A 39 3.97 -1.45 -2.24
N TYR A 40 5.21 -1.27 -1.81
CA TYR A 40 6.39 -1.34 -2.66
C TYR A 40 7.08 -2.67 -2.38
N LEU A 41 6.98 -3.58 -3.34
CA LEU A 41 7.52 -4.91 -3.28
C LEU A 41 8.92 -4.92 -3.90
N ASP A 42 9.88 -5.57 -3.24
CA ASP A 42 11.22 -5.75 -3.78
C ASP A 42 11.24 -6.76 -4.93
N LYS A 43 12.42 -6.98 -5.52
CA LYS A 43 12.62 -7.95 -6.61
C LYS A 43 12.19 -9.38 -6.27
N ASN A 44 12.15 -9.75 -5.00
CA ASN A 44 11.70 -11.06 -4.51
C ASN A 44 10.19 -11.10 -4.18
N GLY A 45 9.47 -9.99 -4.38
CA GLY A 45 8.05 -9.88 -4.07
C GLY A 45 7.73 -9.70 -2.58
N LYS A 46 8.70 -9.33 -1.72
CA LYS A 46 8.43 -8.98 -0.32
C LYS A 46 8.13 -7.50 -0.20
N ILE A 47 7.19 -7.13 0.65
CA ILE A 47 6.86 -5.73 0.91
C ILE A 47 8.06 -5.08 1.62
N SER A 48 8.73 -4.15 0.94
CA SER A 48 9.81 -3.34 1.51
C SER A 48 9.26 -2.22 2.38
N PHE A 49 8.23 -1.52 1.89
CA PHE A 49 7.52 -0.50 2.64
C PHE A 49 6.13 -0.25 2.06
N THR A 50 5.26 0.30 2.90
CA THR A 50 3.91 0.73 2.52
C THR A 50 3.83 2.24 2.63
N LEU A 51 3.24 2.90 1.64
CA LEU A 51 2.84 4.30 1.72
C LEU A 51 1.32 4.38 1.91
N LYS A 52 0.83 5.21 2.82
CA LYS A 52 -0.60 5.52 2.96
C LYS A 52 -0.86 6.97 2.59
N LEU A 53 -2.00 7.23 1.95
CA LEU A 53 -2.46 8.59 1.69
C LEU A 53 -3.00 9.18 2.99
N GLU A 54 -2.36 10.25 3.47
CA GLU A 54 -2.81 11.02 4.62
C GLU A 54 -3.48 12.31 4.14
N LYS A 55 -4.70 12.55 4.60
CA LYS A 55 -5.50 13.72 4.21
C LYS A 55 -4.72 15.01 4.50
N GLY A 56 -4.50 15.82 3.46
CA GLY A 56 -3.75 17.08 3.54
C GLY A 56 -2.23 16.94 3.61
N LYS A 57 -1.66 15.73 3.61
CA LYS A 57 -0.20 15.50 3.70
C LYS A 57 0.37 14.64 2.57
N GLY A 58 -0.47 14.10 1.69
CA GLY A 58 -0.06 13.22 0.59
C GLY A 58 0.32 11.82 1.04
N TYR A 59 1.07 11.09 0.22
CA TYR A 59 1.53 9.74 0.58
C TYR A 59 2.70 9.79 1.55
N ARG A 60 2.55 9.12 2.70
CA ARG A 60 3.60 8.98 3.72
C ARG A 60 3.82 7.51 4.05
N LYS A 61 5.05 7.16 4.46
CA LYS A 61 5.37 5.81 4.90
C LYS A 61 4.46 5.43 6.07
N ALA A 62 3.76 4.31 5.94
CA ALA A 62 3.03 3.72 7.04
C ALA A 62 4.05 3.21 8.05
N GLN A 63 3.94 3.66 9.29
CA GLN A 63 4.70 3.12 10.40
C GLN A 63 4.08 1.76 10.72
N ILE A 64 4.77 0.68 10.39
CA ILE A 64 4.40 -0.66 10.80
C ILE A 64 4.84 -0.75 12.28
N PRO A 65 3.93 -1.01 13.23
CA PRO A 65 4.31 -1.28 14.62
C PRO A 65 5.10 -2.57 14.74
#